data_AF-A0A149TZY1-F1
#
_entry.id   AF-A0A149TZY1-F1
#
_cell.length_a   1.000
_cell.length_b   1.000
_cell.length_c   1.000
_cell.angle_alpha   90.00
_cell.angle_beta   90.00
_cell.angle_gamma   90.00
#
_symmetry.space_group_name_H-M   'P 1'
#
loop_
_entity.id
_entity.type
_entity.pdbx_description
1 polymer ?
#
loop_
_entity_poly.entity_id
_entity_poly.type
_entity_poly.pdbx_seq_one_letter_code
_entity_poly.pdbx_strand_id
1 'polypeptide(L)' 'MSDLFWLTDEQMERLRPFFPKSHGKPRVDDRRVLSGIIFVNRNGMRWRDAPREYGPHKTLYNRWKRWGDKGVFLSLA' A
#
# COMPACT_ATOMS: atom_id res chain seq x y z
N MET A 1 3.87 0.17 -19.11
CA MET A 1 4.31 0.30 -17.70
C MET A 1 3.09 0.71 -16.86
N SER A 2 2.12 -0.20 -16.72
CA SER A 2 0.75 0.16 -16.30
C SER A 2 0.21 -0.70 -15.15
N ASP A 3 0.78 -1.89 -14.90
CA ASP A 3 0.24 -2.86 -13.93
C ASP A 3 0.74 -2.67 -12.48
N LEU A 4 1.43 -1.56 -12.19
CA LEU A 4 1.93 -1.29 -10.84
C LEU A 4 0.93 -0.56 -9.95
N PHE A 5 -0.16 -0.02 -10.50
CA PHE A 5 -1.14 0.73 -9.71
C PHE A 5 -2.50 0.06 -9.76
N TRP A 6 -2.90 -0.51 -8.64
CA TRP A 6 -4.06 -1.41 -8.54
C TRP A 6 -5.30 -0.72 -7.99
N LEU A 7 -5.17 0.53 -7.54
CA LEU A 7 -6.25 1.33 -6.98
C LEU A 7 -6.56 2.51 -7.88
N THR A 8 -7.84 2.83 -8.07
CA THR A 8 -8.30 4.06 -8.74
C THR A 8 -8.08 5.29 -7.86
N ASP A 9 -8.14 6.48 -8.45
CA ASP A 9 -8.05 7.73 -7.69
C ASP A 9 -9.20 7.85 -6.67
N GLU A 10 -10.40 7.40 -7.03
CA GLU A 10 -11.56 7.40 -6.14
C GLU A 10 -11.34 6.47 -4.92
N GLN A 11 -10.84 5.25 -5.15
CA GLN A 11 -10.48 4.36 -4.06
C GLN A 11 -9.40 4.98 -3.18
N MET A 12 -8.40 5.64 -3.77
CA MET A 12 -7.37 6.34 -3.01
C MET A 12 -7.93 7.47 -2.14
N GLU A 13 -8.88 8.26 -2.65
CA GLU A 13 -9.55 9.31 -1.88
C GLU A 13 -10.30 8.75 -0.67
N ARG A 14 -10.99 7.60 -0.82
CA ARG A 14 -11.65 6.92 0.30
C ARG A 14 -10.66 6.49 1.40
N LEU A 15 -9.42 6.17 1.03
CA LEU A 15 -8.39 5.73 1.99
C LEU A 15 -7.61 6.88 2.63
N ARG A 16 -7.56 8.07 2.00
CA ARG A 16 -6.79 9.23 2.48
C ARG A 16 -7.00 9.55 3.96
N PRO A 17 -8.22 9.52 4.53
CA PRO A 17 -8.44 9.82 5.95
C PRO A 17 -7.70 8.88 6.92
N PHE A 18 -7.41 7.65 6.50
CA PHE A 18 -6.74 6.66 7.35
C PHE A 18 -5.21 6.74 7.26
N PHE A 19 -4.69 7.46 6.26
CA PHE A 19 -3.26 7.67 6.13
C PHE A 19 -2.76 8.65 7.19
N PRO A 20 -1.69 8.30 7.93
CA PRO A 20 -1.17 9.21 8.95
C PRO A 20 -0.53 10.43 8.29
N LYS A 21 -0.68 11.59 8.93
CA LYS A 21 -0.08 12.85 8.47
C LYS A 21 1.44 12.72 8.33
N SER A 22 2.02 13.44 7.37
CA SER A 22 3.46 13.49 7.19
C SER A 22 4.11 14.37 8.25
N HIS A 23 5.20 13.92 8.87
CA HIS A 23 6.00 14.70 9.83
C HIS A 23 7.22 15.32 9.15
N GLY A 24 7.03 16.06 8.06
CA GLY A 24 8.08 16.83 7.38
C GLY A 24 8.97 16.07 6.38
N LYS A 25 8.96 14.72 6.36
CA LYS A 25 9.65 13.93 5.32
C LYS A 25 8.67 13.44 4.25
N PRO A 26 8.94 13.63 2.95
CA PRO A 26 8.10 13.08 1.88
C PRO A 26 7.94 11.57 2.06
N ARG A 27 6.68 11.11 2.08
CA ARG A 27 6.36 9.70 2.23
C ARG A 27 6.65 8.98 0.91
N VAL A 28 7.01 7.70 0.99
CA VAL A 28 6.89 6.82 -0.18
C VAL A 28 5.44 6.86 -0.63
N ASP A 29 5.22 6.99 -1.94
CA ASP A 29 3.90 7.03 -2.57
C ASP A 29 3.00 5.91 -2.01
N ASP A 30 1.93 6.32 -1.31
CA ASP A 30 1.04 5.40 -0.61
C ASP A 30 0.24 4.53 -1.61
N ARG A 31 -0.06 5.03 -2.82
CA ARG A 31 -0.73 4.25 -3.87
C ARG A 31 0.18 3.13 -4.38
N ARG A 32 1.46 3.43 -4.57
CA ARG A 32 2.49 2.46 -4.96
C ARG A 32 2.64 1.37 -3.89
N VAL A 33 2.73 1.75 -2.62
CA VAL A 33 2.84 0.80 -1.50
C VAL A 33 1.59 -0.07 -1.39
N LEU A 34 0.38 0.50 -1.47
CA LEU A 34 -0.86 -0.25 -1.43
C LEU A 34 -0.96 -1.24 -2.57
N SER A 35 -0.58 -0.84 -3.78
CA SER A 35 -0.57 -1.72 -4.94
C SER A 35 0.38 -2.90 -4.75
N GLY A 36 1.56 -2.68 -4.14
CA GLY A 36 2.47 -3.75 -3.78
C GLY A 36 1.91 -4.70 -2.72
N ILE A 37 1.17 -4.18 -1.75
CA ILE A 37 0.49 -5.00 -0.74
C ILE A 37 -0.58 -5.87 -1.39
N ILE A 38 -1.40 -5.30 -2.28
CA ILE A 38 -2.45 -6.02 -3.01
C ILE A 38 -1.81 -7.11 -3.88
N PHE A 39 -0.73 -6.79 -4.59
CA PHE A 39 -0.01 -7.73 -5.43
C PHE A 39 0.52 -8.94 -4.63
N VAL A 40 1.16 -8.69 -3.47
CA VAL A 40 1.66 -9.77 -2.61
C VAL A 40 0.51 -10.64 -2.08
N ASN A 41 -0.55 -10.02 -1.58
CA ASN A 41 -1.68 -10.74 -0.99
C ASN A 41 -2.46 -11.55 -2.03
N ARG A 42 -2.73 -10.98 -3.21
CA ARG A 42 -3.49 -11.65 -4.27
C ARG A 42 -2.77 -12.88 -4.83
N ASN A 43 -1.44 -12.83 -4.89
CA ASN A 43 -0.62 -13.91 -5.45
C ASN A 43 -0.05 -14.85 -4.37
N GLY A 44 -0.32 -14.60 -3.07
CA GLY A 44 0.18 -15.44 -1.97
C GLY A 44 1.71 -15.49 -1.83
N MET A 45 2.41 -14.43 -2.25
CA MET A 45 3.88 -14.42 -2.27
C MET A 45 4.49 -13.97 -0.95
N ARG A 46 5.80 -14.18 -0.79
CA ARG A 46 6.54 -13.57 0.33
C ARG A 46 6.76 -12.09 0.04
N TRP A 47 6.74 -11.26 1.07
CA TRP A 47 7.03 -9.82 0.93
C TRP A 47 8.36 -9.52 0.24
N ARG A 48 9.38 -10.36 0.46
CA ARG A 48 10.71 -10.22 -0.14
C ARG A 48 10.72 -10.42 -1.66
N ASP A 49 9.74 -11.12 -2.18
CA ASP A 49 9.62 -11.46 -3.60
C ASP A 49 8.79 -10.42 -4.36
N ALA A 50 8.27 -9.41 -3.66
CA ALA A 50 7.57 -8.29 -4.29
C ALA A 50 8.52 -7.51 -5.22
N PRO A 51 8.06 -7.11 -6.42
CA PRO A 51 8.82 -6.24 -7.32
C PRO A 51 9.33 -4.99 -6.60
N ARG A 52 10.58 -4.61 -6.89
CA ARG A 52 11.25 -3.45 -6.27
C ARG A 52 10.55 -2.14 -6.64
N GLU A 53 9.82 -2.16 -7.73
CA GLU A 53 8.91 -1.15 -8.23
C GLU A 53 7.77 -0.85 -7.27
N TYR A 54 7.50 -1.66 -6.24
CA TYR A 54 6.57 -1.31 -5.16
C TYR A 54 7.25 -0.65 -3.94
N GLY A 55 8.57 -0.64 -3.92
CA GLY A 55 9.39 -0.14 -2.83
C GLY A 55 9.96 -1.28 -1.96
N PRO A 56 10.66 -0.93 -0.86
CA PRO A 56 11.31 -1.93 -0.02
C PRO A 56 10.30 -2.89 0.63
N HIS A 57 10.56 -4.21 0.57
CA HIS A 57 9.68 -5.23 1.15
C HIS A 57 9.34 -4.98 2.64
N LYS A 58 10.29 -4.46 3.41
CA LYS A 58 10.09 -4.11 4.83
C LYS A 58 9.07 -2.98 4.99
N THR A 59 9.05 -2.02 4.06
CA THR A 59 8.06 -0.94 4.03
C THR A 59 6.67 -1.50 3.72
N LEU A 60 6.55 -2.41 2.74
CA LEU A 60 5.28 -3.07 2.41
C LEU A 60 4.67 -3.77 3.63
N TYR A 61 5.45 -4.65 4.28
CA TYR A 61 4.99 -5.38 5.47
C TYR A 61 4.62 -4.44 6.63
N ASN A 62 5.48 -3.47 6.96
CA ASN A 62 5.23 -2.55 8.07
C ASN A 62 3.98 -1.70 7.84
N ARG A 63 3.71 -1.31 6.59
CA ARG A 63 2.52 -0.56 6.21
C ARG A 63 1.30 -1.44 6.23
N TRP A 64 1.36 -2.65 5.68
CA TRP A 64 0.28 -3.63 5.73
C TRP A 64 -0.17 -3.85 7.17
N LYS A 65 0.76 -4.13 8.10
CA LYS A 65 0.41 -4.32 9.51
C LYS A 65 -0.26 -3.09 10.11
N ARG A 66 0.38 -1.91 10.03
CA ARG A 66 -0.15 -0.66 10.61
C ARG A 66 -1.49 -0.22 10.02
N TRP A 67 -1.72 -0.49 8.75
CA TRP A 67 -2.96 -0.14 8.07
C TRP A 67 -4.07 -1.15 8.33
N GLY A 68 -3.73 -2.43 8.48
CA GLY A 68 -4.64 -3.46 8.99
C GLY A 68 -5.16 -3.10 10.38
N ASP A 69 -4.26 -2.72 11.30
CA ASP A 69 -4.62 -2.29 12.66
C ASP A 69 -5.54 -1.05 12.68
N LYS A 70 -5.54 -0.27 11.59
CA LYS A 70 -6.38 0.93 11.42
C LYS A 70 -7.66 0.69 10.59
N GLY A 71 -7.91 -0.54 10.14
CA GLY A 71 -9.07 -0.87 9.33
C GLY A 71 -9.03 -0.33 7.89
N VAL A 72 -7.87 0.12 7.38
CA VAL A 72 -7.72 0.69 6.01
C VAL A 72 -8.22 -0.28 4.93
N PHE A 73 -8.02 -1.58 5.14
CA PHE A 73 -8.43 -2.59 4.16
C PHE A 73 -9.93 -2.91 4.22
N LEU A 74 -10.64 -2.52 5.28
CA LEU A 74 -12.10 -2.67 5.36
C LEU A 74 -12.81 -1.64 4.49
N SER A 75 -12.20 -0.48 4.25
CA SER A 75 -12.73 0.56 3.34
C SER A 75 -12.44 0.32 1.86
N LEU A 76 -11.84 -0.83 1.50
CA LEU A 76 -11.57 -1.22 0.11
C LEU A 76 -12.70 -2.05 -0.54
N ALA A 77 -13.67 -2.51 0.25
CA ALA A 77 -14.86 -3.20 -0.23
C ALA A 77 -15.88 -2.21 -0.82
#